data_AF-A0A2X0PBX2-F1
#
_entry.id   AF-A0A2X0PBX2-F1
#
_cell.length_a   1.000
_cell.length_b   1.000
_cell.length_c   1.000
_cell.angle_alpha   90.00
_cell.angle_beta   90.00
_cell.angle_gamma   90.00
#
_symmetry.space_group_name_H-M   'P 1'
#
loop_
_entity.id
_entity.type
_entity.pdbx_description
1 polymer ?
#
loop_
_entity_poly.entity_id
_entity_poly.type
_entity_poly.pdbx_seq_one_letter_code
_entity_poly.pdbx_strand_id
1 'polypeptide(L)'
;MRGMSPPPLPPKSIGLPSLGRAHLRKRSLQASNTAAEVESLMAGHGASDINLRTPRSADDTVVEFGEDDQHIYLHHVSDKYKHGDKGFGDEDDSAAKSPRNPGHLMWQDKQVDKRRKNGARCLGTFLLIISAFFGWIIGIVAPPRSLKHANQLSSGRGNALNDVFDLVSGQEHSYSAPPSCNPYDEYGILNVSTNVAAENVWQPIAPRESCQPIDYMLLFREAIESGETSDAVSDDLAFAVNRTVVIYGDSVDRDHNVHFCSLVGGYLEMIGVNHTLSPPYPPGDEIPPEGCTLPEQDKNYATGAREWPEFDQSRPYICHVGHLGLRILSVFHYGFRGRTKMIESHPHFYPPATIEERFDQIVVPLVHNLAAKHNVSATPDLVSFTPGYWGLLRQAVSDDKMLLEALKNGTAAEEAQAKYDVWRTMSPDQREWNRERMNAVLRHIGRGWLDTAKKAWDGAARTPRILWRALHHIKEQHNLPYNRVQAVDQIGRSVVQQLIAEGRAAVAGSQTWTSWIAMLKNSISGTEPDIIASEEIKLGSEEEQKEAFRMGYAHRLKIDEWGALMIGQERYFRDNVHPLPLPGSYLYGNMLMQQLKMLVEEEDLPVPIQKQVVAPIRGP
;
A
#
# COMPACT_ATOMS: atom_id res chain seq x y z
N MET A 1 46.28 -31.63 25.75
CA MET A 1 45.60 -30.48 25.12
C MET A 1 44.56 -29.96 26.12
N ARG A 2 44.89 -28.91 26.85
CA ARG A 2 44.00 -28.21 27.80
C ARG A 2 43.88 -26.76 27.32
N GLY A 3 42.67 -26.21 27.41
CA GLY A 3 42.42 -24.77 27.53
C GLY A 3 42.25 -24.01 26.21
N MET A 4 41.00 -23.86 25.77
CA MET A 4 40.57 -22.67 25.04
C MET A 4 39.32 -22.14 25.72
N SER A 5 39.46 -21.00 26.38
CA SER A 5 38.36 -20.22 26.94
C SER A 5 37.62 -19.48 25.82
N PRO A 6 36.31 -19.23 25.94
CA PRO A 6 35.56 -18.44 24.98
C PRO A 6 36.02 -16.96 24.98
N PRO A 7 35.84 -16.24 23.85
CA PRO A 7 36.29 -14.85 23.70
C PRO A 7 35.50 -13.89 24.62
N PRO A 8 36.11 -12.76 25.02
CA PRO A 8 35.47 -11.80 25.91
C PRO A 8 34.34 -11.06 25.21
N LEU A 9 33.25 -10.80 25.94
CA LEU A 9 32.18 -9.91 25.52
C LEU A 9 32.69 -8.46 25.40
N PRO A 10 32.11 -7.64 24.49
CA PRO A 10 32.48 -6.24 24.34
C PRO A 10 32.22 -5.45 25.62
N PRO A 11 33.01 -4.41 25.91
CA PRO A 11 32.90 -3.62 27.12
C PRO A 11 31.55 -2.91 27.19
N LYS A 12 30.90 -2.98 28.36
CA LYS A 12 29.77 -2.12 28.70
C LYS A 12 30.23 -0.66 28.60
N SER A 13 29.58 0.12 27.75
CA SER A 13 29.78 1.56 27.69
C SER A 13 29.47 2.16 29.06
N ILE A 14 30.51 2.66 29.71
CA ILE A 14 30.46 3.50 30.89
C ILE A 14 29.75 4.79 30.48
N GLY A 15 28.68 5.14 31.19
CA GLY A 15 27.98 6.40 31.00
C GLY A 15 28.91 7.58 31.22
N LEU A 16 29.06 8.42 30.20
CA LEU A 16 29.67 9.73 30.33
C LEU A 16 28.64 10.74 30.88
N PRO A 17 29.09 11.71 31.68
CA PRO A 17 28.22 12.63 32.41
C PRO A 17 27.55 13.64 31.48
N SER A 18 26.38 14.12 31.91
CA SER A 18 25.59 15.17 31.28
C SER A 18 26.44 16.38 30.84
N LEU A 19 26.62 16.54 29.52
CA LEU A 19 27.03 17.80 28.93
C LEU A 19 25.81 18.72 28.87
N GLY A 20 25.96 19.90 29.46
CA GLY A 20 24.92 20.91 29.57
C GLY A 20 24.44 21.42 28.21
N ARG A 21 23.19 21.87 28.19
CA ARG A 21 22.56 22.61 27.08
C ARG A 21 23.50 23.71 26.57
N ALA A 22 24.01 23.57 25.35
CA ALA A 22 24.51 24.70 24.59
C ALA A 22 23.31 25.42 23.95
N HIS A 23 23.24 26.74 24.16
CA HIS A 23 22.27 27.59 23.49
C HIS A 23 22.56 27.66 21.99
N LEU A 24 21.54 27.37 21.15
CA LEU A 24 21.52 27.71 19.73
C LEU A 24 21.89 29.19 19.54
N ARG A 25 23.03 29.47 18.89
CA ARG A 25 23.37 30.82 18.43
C ARG A 25 22.71 31.04 17.07
N LYS A 26 21.48 31.55 17.08
CA LYS A 26 20.91 32.20 15.88
C LYS A 26 21.60 33.55 15.72
N ARG A 27 22.35 33.74 14.62
CA ARG A 27 22.74 35.08 14.16
C ARG A 27 21.83 35.48 13.02
N SER A 28 20.89 36.39 13.30
CA SER A 28 20.16 37.09 12.25
C SER A 28 21.12 38.10 11.61
N LEU A 29 21.37 37.95 10.32
CA LEU A 29 21.97 39.02 9.51
C LEU A 29 20.86 40.05 9.29
N GLN A 30 21.11 41.31 9.66
CA GLN A 30 20.18 42.40 9.37
C GLN A 30 20.29 42.80 7.89
N ALA A 31 19.21 43.36 7.35
CA ALA A 31 18.98 43.70 5.95
C ALA A 31 19.97 44.71 5.31
N SER A 32 21.11 45.01 5.94
CA SER A 32 22.10 45.99 5.44
C SER A 32 23.48 45.40 5.20
N ASN A 33 23.67 44.08 5.32
CA ASN A 33 25.00 43.51 5.11
C ASN A 33 25.32 43.45 3.62
N THR A 34 26.49 43.95 3.25
CA THR A 34 26.92 44.01 1.85
C THR A 34 27.40 42.63 1.38
N ALA A 35 27.34 42.36 0.07
CA ALA A 35 27.82 41.08 -0.51
C ALA A 35 29.25 40.72 -0.08
N ALA A 36 30.11 41.73 0.15
CA ALA A 36 31.47 41.56 0.64
C ALA A 36 31.57 41.00 2.07
N GLU A 37 30.59 41.28 2.95
CA GLU A 37 30.55 40.72 4.32
C GLU A 37 30.11 39.26 4.33
N VAL A 38 29.21 38.88 3.42
CA VAL A 38 28.78 37.49 3.23
C VAL A 38 29.90 36.66 2.62
N GLU A 39 30.63 37.18 1.63
CA GLU A 39 31.81 36.53 1.05
C GLU A 39 32.95 36.38 2.07
N SER A 40 33.21 37.39 2.90
CA SER A 40 34.20 37.29 3.99
C SER A 40 33.82 36.24 5.04
N LEU A 41 32.53 36.01 5.29
CA LEU A 41 32.06 34.97 6.21
C LEU A 41 32.26 33.57 5.63
N MET A 42 32.00 33.40 4.33
CA MET A 42 32.15 32.14 3.60
C MET A 42 33.63 31.74 3.44
N ALA A 43 34.52 32.72 3.22
CA ALA A 43 35.96 32.50 3.07
C ALA A 43 36.63 31.94 4.36
N GLY A 44 36.05 32.19 5.54
CA GLY A 44 36.54 31.65 6.81
C GLY A 44 36.27 30.15 7.01
N HIS A 45 35.41 29.54 6.19
CA HIS A 45 34.94 28.16 6.34
C HIS A 45 35.35 27.22 5.20
N GLY A 46 36.36 27.60 4.40
CA GLY A 46 37.00 26.70 3.43
C GLY A 46 36.18 26.43 2.15
N ALA A 47 35.09 27.15 1.92
CA ALA A 47 34.36 27.11 0.65
C ALA A 47 35.02 28.03 -0.38
N SER A 48 36.08 27.57 -1.04
CA SER A 48 36.61 28.24 -2.23
C SER A 48 35.86 27.72 -3.46
N ASP A 49 35.21 28.64 -4.19
CA ASP A 49 34.52 28.48 -5.48
C ASP A 49 33.01 28.17 -5.43
N ILE A 50 32.22 29.14 -4.95
CA ILE A 50 30.83 29.30 -5.37
C ILE A 50 30.72 30.61 -6.17
N ASN A 51 30.58 30.48 -7.48
CA ASN A 51 30.43 31.61 -8.40
C ASN A 51 28.95 32.05 -8.42
N LEU A 52 28.57 32.97 -7.54
CA LEU A 52 27.22 33.51 -7.48
C LEU A 52 26.96 34.40 -8.70
N ARG A 53 26.27 33.88 -9.73
CA ARG A 53 25.68 34.73 -10.77
C ARG A 53 24.70 35.68 -10.09
N THR A 54 24.91 36.97 -10.32
CA THR A 54 24.16 38.11 -9.78
C THR A 54 22.63 37.90 -9.81
N PRO A 55 21.97 37.80 -8.64
CA PRO A 55 20.51 37.89 -8.55
C PRO A 55 20.08 39.36 -8.73
N ARG A 56 19.00 39.60 -9.46
CA ARG A 56 18.44 40.95 -9.72
C ARG A 56 17.70 41.58 -8.51
N SER A 57 17.80 41.00 -7.32
CA SER A 57 17.19 41.52 -6.10
C SER A 57 17.93 40.92 -4.90
N ALA A 58 18.46 41.76 -4.01
CA ALA A 58 19.27 41.36 -2.85
C ALA A 58 18.42 41.02 -1.61
N ASP A 59 17.10 41.02 -1.74
CA ASP A 59 16.20 40.83 -0.61
C ASP A 59 15.90 39.33 -0.43
N ASP A 60 16.27 38.82 0.75
CA ASP A 60 15.89 37.54 1.35
C ASP A 60 16.63 36.27 0.88
N THR A 61 17.92 36.19 1.21
CA THR A 61 18.63 34.90 1.38
C THR A 61 18.85 34.62 2.87
N VAL A 62 18.26 33.55 3.39
CA VAL A 62 18.57 33.07 4.76
C VAL A 62 19.59 31.93 4.66
N VAL A 63 20.70 32.09 5.38
CA VAL A 63 21.77 31.08 5.51
C VAL A 63 21.63 30.39 6.86
N GLU A 64 21.40 29.09 6.86
CA GLU A 64 21.35 28.27 8.08
C GLU A 64 22.50 27.27 8.10
N PHE A 65 23.18 27.16 9.26
CA PHE A 65 24.31 26.26 9.47
C PHE A 65 23.82 25.02 10.23
N GLY A 66 24.21 23.83 9.76
CA GLY A 66 23.94 22.54 10.42
C GLY A 66 24.68 22.37 11.75
N GLU A 67 24.28 21.36 12.53
CA GLU A 67 24.81 21.09 13.89
C GLU A 67 26.33 20.81 13.95
N ASP A 68 26.97 20.56 12.81
CA ASP A 68 28.40 20.28 12.67
C ASP A 68 29.19 21.37 11.92
N ASP A 69 28.56 22.51 11.60
CA ASP A 69 29.11 23.60 10.78
C ASP A 69 29.63 23.15 9.39
N GLN A 70 29.33 21.92 8.94
CA GLN A 70 29.78 21.39 7.63
C GLN A 70 28.75 21.55 6.52
N HIS A 71 27.52 21.95 6.87
CA HIS A 71 26.41 22.06 5.93
C HIS A 71 25.80 23.46 5.99
N ILE A 72 25.74 24.10 4.82
CA ILE A 72 25.13 25.42 4.63
C ILE A 72 23.88 25.23 3.79
N TYR A 73 22.73 25.61 4.34
CA TYR A 73 21.46 25.62 3.62
C TYR A 73 21.14 27.04 3.17
N LEU A 74 20.87 27.20 1.87
CA LEU A 74 20.41 28.44 1.27
C LEU A 74 18.91 28.32 0.97
N HIS A 75 18.10 29.10 1.67
CA HIS A 75 16.67 29.16 1.44
C HIS A 75 16.30 30.45 0.73
N HIS A 76 15.64 30.32 -0.43
CA HIS A 76 14.91 31.42 -1.07
C HIS A 76 13.50 31.47 -0.50
N VAL A 77 13.16 32.56 0.18
CA VAL A 77 11.83 32.78 0.74
C VAL A 77 11.00 33.50 -0.33
N SER A 78 10.00 32.84 -0.92
CA SER A 78 9.04 33.54 -1.78
C SER A 78 7.95 34.19 -0.93
N ASP A 79 7.79 35.51 -1.08
CA ASP A 79 6.81 36.38 -0.43
C ASP A 79 5.38 35.83 -0.38
N LYS A 80 4.89 35.41 0.79
CA LYS A 80 3.47 35.52 1.21
C LYS A 80 3.28 35.42 2.73
N TYR A 81 3.97 36.25 3.52
CA TYR A 81 3.56 36.48 4.93
C TYR A 81 3.88 37.92 5.36
N LYS A 82 2.95 38.84 5.09
CA LYS A 82 2.91 40.13 5.80
C LYS A 82 1.84 40.05 6.88
N HIS A 83 2.25 39.87 8.12
CA HIS A 83 1.39 40.14 9.28
C HIS A 83 1.35 41.65 9.51
N GLY A 84 0.17 42.24 9.33
CA GLY A 84 -0.13 43.61 9.72
C GLY A 84 -0.41 43.66 11.23
N ASP A 85 0.42 44.40 11.93
CA ASP A 85 0.31 44.70 13.35
C ASP A 85 -0.62 45.92 13.55
N LYS A 86 -1.70 45.77 14.32
CA LYS A 86 -2.45 46.88 14.91
C LYS A 86 -3.06 46.44 16.25
N GLY A 87 -2.48 46.97 17.33
CA GLY A 87 -3.03 46.92 18.68
C GLY A 87 -4.15 47.95 18.92
N PHE A 88 -4.97 47.63 19.92
CA PHE A 88 -5.90 48.42 20.77
C PHE A 88 -6.87 47.35 21.31
N GLY A 89 -7.25 47.23 22.57
CA GLY A 89 -7.12 47.98 23.81
C GLY A 89 -8.15 47.34 24.76
N ASP A 90 -7.85 47.35 26.06
CA ASP A 90 -8.42 46.57 27.17
C ASP A 90 -9.96 46.47 27.30
N GLU A 91 -10.38 45.32 27.88
CA GLU A 91 -11.33 45.12 29.01
C GLU A 91 -12.23 43.89 28.81
N ASP A 92 -11.81 42.72 29.33
CA ASP A 92 -12.52 42.00 30.41
C ASP A 92 -11.84 40.65 30.73
N ASP A 93 -11.46 40.51 32.00
CA ASP A 93 -10.85 39.35 32.62
C ASP A 93 -11.87 38.22 32.87
N SER A 94 -11.68 37.05 32.25
CA SER A 94 -11.78 35.73 32.89
C SER A 94 -11.77 34.56 31.89
N ALA A 95 -10.63 34.28 31.25
CA ALA A 95 -10.20 32.91 30.88
C ALA A 95 -8.87 32.94 30.09
N ALA A 96 -7.74 32.90 30.80
CA ALA A 96 -6.46 32.44 30.25
C ALA A 96 -6.02 31.24 31.10
N LYS A 97 -5.56 30.10 30.57
CA LYS A 97 -4.44 29.98 29.63
C LYS A 97 -4.52 28.68 28.81
N SER A 98 -4.43 28.79 27.48
CA SER A 98 -3.49 28.01 26.66
C SER A 98 -3.51 28.52 25.21
N PRO A 99 -2.40 29.02 24.64
CA PRO A 99 -2.34 29.37 23.23
C PRO A 99 -2.05 28.12 22.38
N ARG A 100 -2.82 28.03 21.28
CA ARG A 100 -2.75 27.01 20.24
C ARG A 100 -1.50 27.21 19.37
N ASN A 101 -0.75 26.14 19.14
CA ASN A 101 0.11 25.95 17.97
C ASN A 101 -0.42 24.72 17.21
N PRO A 102 -0.50 24.74 15.86
CA PRO A 102 -0.84 23.57 15.09
C PRO A 102 0.45 22.79 14.78
N GLY A 103 0.66 21.68 15.48
CA GLY A 103 1.80 20.80 15.23
C GLY A 103 2.02 19.81 16.37
N HIS A 104 2.12 18.54 16.02
CA HIS A 104 2.46 17.40 16.88
C HIS A 104 1.44 17.02 17.96
N LEU A 105 0.53 16.10 17.60
CA LEU A 105 -0.07 15.20 18.58
C LEU A 105 0.88 14.01 18.83
N MET A 106 1.87 14.23 19.70
CA MET A 106 2.54 13.14 20.42
C MET A 106 1.82 12.95 21.75
N TRP A 107 1.05 11.87 21.86
CA TRP A 107 0.55 11.41 23.16
C TRP A 107 1.67 10.59 23.82
N GLN A 108 2.37 11.18 24.80
CA GLN A 108 3.41 10.49 25.57
C GLN A 108 2.78 9.50 26.55
N ASP A 109 3.00 8.20 26.29
CA ASP A 109 2.51 7.12 27.12
C ASP A 109 3.48 6.83 28.28
N LYS A 110 3.19 7.40 29.46
CA LYS A 110 4.04 7.29 30.67
C LYS A 110 3.71 6.09 31.58
N GLN A 111 2.86 5.17 31.13
CA GLN A 111 2.32 4.10 32.00
C GLN A 111 2.87 2.70 31.74
N VAL A 112 3.58 2.46 30.63
CA VAL A 112 4.00 1.09 30.23
C VAL A 112 5.25 0.59 30.99
N ASP A 113 6.10 1.47 31.51
CA ASP A 113 7.37 1.07 32.15
C ASP A 113 7.23 0.58 33.60
N LYS A 114 6.08 0.77 34.26
CA LYS A 114 5.93 0.44 35.69
C LYS A 114 5.54 -1.02 35.96
N ARG A 115 5.05 -1.77 34.96
CA ARG A 115 4.58 -3.16 35.15
C ARG A 115 5.59 -4.24 34.78
N ARG A 116 6.70 -3.91 34.10
CA ARG A 116 7.68 -4.91 33.64
C ARG A 116 8.68 -5.40 34.69
N LYS A 117 8.71 -4.81 35.90
CA LYS A 117 9.75 -5.11 36.90
C LYS A 117 9.41 -6.18 37.96
N ASN A 118 8.18 -6.66 38.06
CA ASN A 118 7.79 -7.53 39.20
C ASN A 118 7.40 -8.99 38.84
N GLY A 119 7.56 -9.46 37.60
CA GLY A 119 7.11 -10.81 37.19
C GLY A 119 8.19 -11.83 36.79
N ALA A 120 9.47 -11.46 36.72
CA ALA A 120 10.45 -12.22 35.93
C ALA A 120 11.41 -13.15 36.72
N ARG A 121 11.03 -13.67 37.90
CA ARG A 121 11.96 -14.53 38.68
C ARG A 121 11.47 -15.90 39.16
N CYS A 122 10.25 -16.34 38.83
CA CYS A 122 9.79 -17.67 39.26
C CYS A 122 9.33 -18.65 38.16
N LEU A 123 9.28 -18.25 36.88
CA LEU A 123 8.73 -19.12 35.82
C LEU A 123 9.79 -19.85 34.98
N GLY A 124 11.04 -19.39 34.98
CA GLY A 124 12.09 -19.91 34.08
C GLY A 124 12.62 -21.30 34.42
N THR A 125 12.47 -21.75 35.67
CA THR A 125 13.08 -23.01 36.14
C THR A 125 12.12 -24.21 36.04
N PHE A 126 10.81 -23.98 35.93
CA PHE A 126 9.80 -25.05 35.92
C PHE A 126 9.56 -25.64 34.51
N LEU A 127 9.78 -24.85 33.45
CA LEU A 127 9.52 -25.27 32.06
C LEU A 127 10.66 -26.09 31.43
N LEU A 128 11.88 -26.02 31.98
CA LEU A 128 13.04 -26.78 31.47
C LEU A 128 13.05 -28.26 31.93
N ILE A 129 12.34 -28.60 33.00
CA ILE A 129 12.29 -29.98 33.53
C ILE A 129 11.22 -30.81 32.82
N ILE A 130 10.11 -30.19 32.41
CA ILE A 130 8.98 -30.88 31.74
C ILE A 130 9.32 -31.23 30.28
N SER A 131 10.10 -30.39 29.60
CA SER A 131 10.49 -30.59 28.19
C SER A 131 11.51 -31.72 28.01
N ALA A 132 12.38 -31.96 28.99
CA ALA A 132 13.33 -33.08 28.95
C ALA A 132 12.68 -34.45 29.18
N PHE A 133 11.57 -34.52 29.92
CA PHE A 133 10.88 -35.78 30.22
C PHE A 133 9.99 -36.28 29.06
N PHE A 134 9.36 -35.37 28.33
CA PHE A 134 8.51 -35.74 27.17
C PHE A 134 9.31 -36.15 25.93
N GLY A 135 10.51 -35.59 25.73
CA GLY A 135 11.40 -35.97 24.62
C GLY A 135 11.91 -37.42 24.71
N TRP A 136 11.97 -37.99 25.92
CA TRP A 136 12.47 -39.34 26.14
C TRP A 136 11.40 -40.43 25.94
N ILE A 137 10.13 -40.12 26.21
CA ILE A 137 9.01 -41.09 26.07
C ILE A 137 8.63 -41.30 24.59
N ILE A 138 8.78 -40.30 23.72
CA ILE A 138 8.42 -40.41 22.30
C ILE A 138 9.46 -41.24 21.50
N GLY A 139 10.68 -41.43 22.03
CA GLY A 139 11.77 -42.14 21.34
C GLY A 139 11.71 -43.67 21.32
N ILE A 140 10.75 -44.32 22.00
CA ILE A 140 10.79 -45.78 22.22
C ILE A 140 9.70 -46.57 21.46
N VAL A 141 8.71 -45.94 20.80
CA VAL A 141 7.51 -46.68 20.31
C VAL A 141 7.29 -46.69 18.79
N ALA A 142 8.18 -46.15 17.94
CA ALA A 142 7.95 -46.17 16.48
C ALA A 142 9.10 -46.83 15.68
N PRO A 143 8.85 -47.93 14.93
CA PRO A 143 9.84 -48.51 14.03
C PRO A 143 10.05 -47.64 12.76
N PRO A 144 11.26 -47.63 12.17
CA PRO A 144 11.65 -46.66 11.17
C PRO A 144 11.28 -47.13 9.75
N ARG A 145 10.01 -47.07 9.37
CA ARG A 145 9.59 -47.23 7.97
C ARG A 145 8.38 -46.34 7.67
N SER A 146 8.64 -45.10 7.25
CA SER A 146 7.78 -44.26 6.38
C SER A 146 8.03 -42.76 6.59
N LEU A 147 9.29 -42.31 6.48
CA LEU A 147 9.65 -40.88 6.56
C LEU A 147 10.33 -40.36 5.29
N LYS A 148 10.16 -41.05 4.15
CA LYS A 148 10.66 -40.58 2.86
C LYS A 148 9.67 -39.76 2.03
N HIS A 149 8.40 -39.64 2.45
CA HIS A 149 7.40 -38.82 1.75
C HIS A 149 6.90 -37.58 2.52
N ALA A 150 7.28 -37.39 3.79
CA ALA A 150 6.83 -36.25 4.58
C ALA A 150 7.71 -34.98 4.43
N ASN A 151 8.94 -35.12 3.91
CA ASN A 151 9.87 -33.98 3.76
C ASN A 151 9.71 -33.21 2.44
N GLN A 152 8.72 -33.54 1.60
CA GLN A 152 8.37 -32.76 0.40
C GLN A 152 7.18 -31.80 0.62
N LEU A 153 6.58 -31.77 1.81
CA LEU A 153 5.36 -30.98 2.09
C LEU A 153 5.59 -29.77 3.01
N SER A 154 6.84 -29.35 3.27
CA SER A 154 7.11 -28.23 4.19
C SER A 154 7.88 -27.05 3.59
N SER A 155 8.01 -26.94 2.25
CA SER A 155 8.74 -25.83 1.61
C SER A 155 7.87 -24.79 0.89
N GLY A 156 6.55 -24.88 0.96
CA GLY A 156 5.64 -23.92 0.33
C GLY A 156 5.00 -22.99 1.34
N ARG A 157 5.31 -21.69 1.25
CA ARG A 157 4.50 -20.64 1.86
C ARG A 157 3.17 -20.58 1.08
N GLY A 158 2.17 -21.34 1.55
CA GLY A 158 0.78 -21.31 1.09
C GLY A 158 0.46 -22.31 -0.03
N ASN A 159 -0.65 -23.04 0.15
CA ASN A 159 -1.64 -23.43 -0.87
C ASN A 159 -2.32 -24.81 -0.65
N ALA A 160 -2.80 -25.14 0.55
CA ALA A 160 -3.59 -26.37 0.73
C ALA A 160 -4.80 -26.48 -0.25
N LEU A 161 -5.38 -25.35 -0.69
CA LEU A 161 -6.46 -25.36 -1.68
C LEU A 161 -5.99 -25.50 -3.14
N ASN A 162 -4.85 -24.91 -3.53
CA ASN A 162 -4.34 -25.12 -4.90
C ASN A 162 -3.65 -26.48 -5.03
N ASP A 163 -2.93 -26.94 -4.02
CA ASP A 163 -2.30 -28.26 -3.99
C ASP A 163 -3.36 -29.37 -4.08
N VAL A 164 -4.49 -29.21 -3.37
CA VAL A 164 -5.62 -30.16 -3.46
C VAL A 164 -6.36 -30.02 -4.78
N PHE A 165 -6.51 -28.82 -5.35
CA PHE A 165 -7.07 -28.65 -6.69
C PHE A 165 -6.22 -29.33 -7.77
N ASP A 166 -4.90 -29.19 -7.71
CA ASP A 166 -3.96 -29.81 -8.63
C ASP A 166 -3.98 -31.34 -8.47
N LEU A 167 -4.17 -31.85 -7.25
CA LEU A 167 -4.41 -33.28 -6.97
C LEU A 167 -5.76 -33.81 -7.49
N VAL A 168 -6.83 -33.01 -7.41
CA VAL A 168 -8.21 -33.43 -7.78
C VAL A 168 -8.47 -33.29 -9.28
N SER A 169 -7.87 -32.31 -9.95
CA SER A 169 -8.11 -32.04 -11.37
C SER A 169 -7.49 -33.07 -12.31
N GLY A 170 -6.53 -33.87 -11.83
CA GLY A 170 -5.88 -34.92 -12.63
C GLY A 170 -5.23 -34.40 -13.93
N GLN A 171 -5.04 -33.09 -14.05
CA GLN A 171 -4.37 -32.50 -15.20
C GLN A 171 -2.88 -32.81 -15.08
N GLU A 172 -2.41 -33.80 -15.85
CA GLU A 172 -1.04 -33.73 -16.34
C GLU A 172 -0.89 -32.34 -16.98
N HIS A 173 0.02 -31.52 -16.44
CA HIS A 173 0.39 -30.25 -17.02
C HIS A 173 0.79 -30.49 -18.48
N SER A 174 -0.15 -30.32 -19.41
CA SER A 174 0.19 -30.02 -20.79
C SER A 174 1.08 -28.79 -20.69
N TYR A 175 2.36 -28.97 -21.02
CA TYR A 175 3.46 -28.01 -20.85
C TYR A 175 3.06 -26.62 -21.38
N SER A 176 2.39 -25.83 -20.55
CA SER A 176 2.43 -24.38 -20.63
C SER A 176 3.89 -24.01 -20.41
N ALA A 177 4.41 -23.08 -21.20
CA ALA A 177 5.76 -22.55 -21.04
C ALA A 177 6.09 -22.36 -19.55
N PRO A 178 7.33 -22.64 -19.11
CA PRO A 178 7.71 -22.40 -17.72
C PRO A 178 7.25 -20.98 -17.35
N PRO A 179 6.56 -20.81 -16.20
CA PRO A 179 6.00 -19.51 -15.84
C PRO A 179 7.11 -18.47 -15.95
N SER A 180 6.82 -17.37 -16.66
CA SER A 180 7.71 -16.21 -16.79
C SER A 180 8.22 -15.88 -15.39
N CYS A 181 9.54 -15.93 -15.20
CA CYS A 181 10.09 -15.87 -13.86
C CYS A 181 9.88 -14.48 -13.26
N ASN A 182 9.37 -14.42 -12.03
CA ASN A 182 9.24 -13.20 -11.27
C ASN A 182 10.28 -13.19 -10.14
N PRO A 183 11.35 -12.39 -10.24
CA PRO A 183 12.44 -12.40 -9.26
C PRO A 183 12.00 -11.93 -7.87
N TYR A 184 10.86 -11.23 -7.77
CA TYR A 184 10.30 -10.77 -6.50
C TYR A 184 9.52 -11.84 -5.74
N ASP A 185 9.21 -12.98 -6.39
CA ASP A 185 8.62 -14.15 -5.73
C ASP A 185 9.70 -15.05 -5.09
N GLU A 186 10.98 -14.84 -5.45
CA GLU A 186 12.12 -15.60 -4.93
C GLU A 186 12.59 -15.06 -3.57
N TYR A 187 13.10 -15.96 -2.72
CA TYR A 187 13.72 -15.55 -1.46
C TYR A 187 14.95 -14.67 -1.71
N GLY A 188 14.99 -13.53 -1.03
CA GLY A 188 16.00 -12.50 -1.25
C GLY A 188 16.13 -11.53 -0.10
N ILE A 189 16.96 -10.51 -0.32
CA ILE A 189 17.19 -9.40 0.61
C ILE A 189 17.07 -8.10 -0.19
N LEU A 190 16.41 -7.10 0.38
CA LEU A 190 16.41 -5.77 -0.19
C LEU A 190 17.73 -5.07 0.13
N ASN A 191 18.51 -4.72 -0.89
CA ASN A 191 19.61 -3.78 -0.70
C ASN A 191 19.03 -2.38 -0.51
N VAL A 192 19.59 -1.60 0.43
CA VAL A 192 19.07 -0.28 0.74
C VAL A 192 20.16 0.77 0.72
N SER A 193 19.96 1.80 -0.08
CA SER A 193 20.84 2.96 -0.21
C SER A 193 20.03 4.23 -0.24
N THR A 194 20.28 5.14 0.70
CA THR A 194 19.62 6.45 0.73
C THR A 194 20.25 7.45 -0.23
N ASN A 195 21.42 7.12 -0.79
CA ASN A 195 22.24 8.03 -1.59
C ASN A 195 22.20 7.68 -3.07
N VAL A 196 22.08 6.39 -3.40
CA VAL A 196 22.06 5.90 -4.77
C VAL A 196 20.75 5.15 -5.00
N ALA A 197 19.84 5.77 -5.76
CA ALA A 197 18.50 5.21 -5.98
C ALA A 197 18.56 3.79 -6.59
N ALA A 198 19.38 3.59 -7.62
CA ALA A 198 19.58 2.31 -8.33
C ALA A 198 20.17 1.18 -7.47
N GLU A 199 20.66 1.46 -6.27
CA GLU A 199 21.11 0.41 -5.35
C GLU A 199 19.93 -0.19 -4.56
N ASN A 200 18.72 0.38 -4.62
CA ASN A 200 17.54 -0.11 -3.88
C ASN A 200 16.83 -1.25 -4.60
N VAL A 201 17.58 -2.33 -4.87
CA VAL A 201 17.13 -3.49 -5.64
C VAL A 201 16.94 -4.71 -4.76
N TRP A 202 15.96 -5.54 -5.12
CA TRP A 202 15.82 -6.87 -4.54
C TRP A 202 16.99 -7.75 -4.98
N GLN A 203 17.58 -8.52 -4.07
CA GLN A 203 18.68 -9.43 -4.36
C GLN A 203 18.25 -10.85 -3.97
N PRO A 204 17.76 -11.66 -4.92
CA PRO A 204 17.45 -13.05 -4.63
C PRO A 204 18.71 -13.80 -4.17
N ILE A 205 18.56 -14.80 -3.29
CA ILE A 205 19.70 -15.53 -2.69
C ILE A 205 20.34 -16.51 -3.69
N ALA A 206 19.53 -17.18 -4.49
CA ALA A 206 19.98 -18.16 -5.48
C ALA A 206 19.16 -18.03 -6.78
N PRO A 207 19.15 -16.84 -7.42
CA PRO A 207 18.36 -16.62 -8.61
C PRO A 207 18.92 -17.45 -9.76
N ARG A 208 18.01 -17.96 -10.60
CA ARG A 208 18.39 -18.45 -11.92
C ARG A 208 18.95 -17.28 -12.73
N GLU A 209 19.88 -17.54 -13.64
CA GLU A 209 20.45 -16.49 -14.50
C GLU A 209 19.36 -15.77 -15.31
N SER A 210 18.33 -16.50 -15.74
CA SER A 210 17.15 -15.95 -16.43
C SER A 210 16.12 -15.28 -15.51
N CYS A 211 16.38 -15.15 -14.22
CA CYS A 211 15.44 -14.63 -13.22
C CYS A 211 16.10 -13.62 -12.29
N GLN A 212 16.72 -12.60 -12.87
CA GLN A 212 17.25 -11.47 -12.15
C GLN A 212 16.25 -10.32 -12.16
N PRO A 213 16.18 -9.53 -11.07
CA PRO A 213 15.42 -8.28 -11.08
C PRO A 213 16.05 -7.29 -12.06
N ILE A 214 15.20 -6.69 -12.88
CA ILE A 214 15.56 -5.59 -13.78
C ILE A 214 15.28 -4.27 -13.07
N ASP A 215 16.20 -3.33 -13.19
CA ASP A 215 16.04 -1.97 -12.65
C ASP A 215 15.33 -1.06 -13.65
N TYR A 216 14.03 -1.28 -13.82
CA TYR A 216 13.17 -0.47 -14.69
C TYR A 216 13.21 1.01 -14.34
N MET A 217 13.31 1.35 -13.05
CA MET A 217 13.37 2.75 -12.61
C MET A 217 14.57 3.48 -13.22
N LEU A 218 15.73 2.82 -13.28
CA LEU A 218 16.92 3.36 -13.95
C LEU A 218 16.74 3.40 -15.47
N LEU A 219 16.22 2.31 -16.08
CA LEU A 219 15.99 2.26 -17.53
C LEU A 219 15.06 3.39 -18.01
N PHE A 220 13.94 3.63 -17.33
CA PHE A 220 13.04 4.74 -17.67
C PHE A 220 13.73 6.09 -17.56
N ARG A 221 14.55 6.29 -16.51
CA ARG A 221 15.28 7.53 -16.31
C ARG A 221 16.29 7.77 -17.43
N GLU A 222 17.07 6.76 -17.80
CA GLU A 222 18.05 6.84 -18.88
C GLU A 222 17.38 7.07 -20.25
N ALA A 223 16.25 6.42 -20.51
CA ALA A 223 15.44 6.66 -21.71
C ALA A 223 14.92 8.10 -21.78
N ILE A 224 14.46 8.66 -20.64
CA ILE A 224 14.01 10.07 -20.57
C ILE A 224 15.20 11.03 -20.78
N GLU A 225 16.32 10.80 -20.10
CA GLU A 225 17.50 11.68 -20.14
C GLU A 225 18.20 11.66 -21.52
N SER A 226 18.18 10.52 -22.21
CA SER A 226 18.72 10.39 -23.57
C SER A 226 17.84 10.99 -24.66
N GLY A 227 16.58 11.32 -24.34
CA GLY A 227 15.61 11.86 -25.29
C GLY A 227 15.13 10.81 -26.32
N GLU A 228 15.12 9.54 -25.92
CA GLU A 228 14.63 8.43 -26.75
C GLU A 228 13.18 8.71 -27.19
N THR A 229 12.90 8.58 -28.48
CA THR A 229 11.54 8.73 -29.02
C THR A 229 10.79 7.42 -28.93
N SER A 230 9.45 7.45 -28.97
CA SER A 230 8.59 6.24 -29.00
C SER A 230 9.00 5.20 -30.05
N ASP A 231 9.58 5.65 -31.17
CA ASP A 231 9.97 4.80 -32.30
C ASP A 231 11.38 4.18 -32.13
N ALA A 232 12.11 4.62 -31.10
CA ALA A 232 13.48 4.19 -30.80
C ALA A 232 13.58 3.42 -29.49
N VAL A 233 12.46 3.19 -28.79
CA VAL A 233 12.39 2.59 -27.45
C VAL A 233 13.10 1.23 -27.43
N SER A 234 14.06 1.09 -26.52
CA SER A 234 14.71 -0.18 -26.24
C SER A 234 13.72 -1.33 -26.04
N ASP A 235 14.10 -2.54 -26.50
CA ASP A 235 13.28 -3.75 -26.35
C ASP A 235 12.90 -4.00 -24.87
N ASP A 236 13.76 -3.59 -23.93
CA ASP A 236 13.54 -3.71 -22.49
C ASP A 236 12.37 -2.84 -21.97
N LEU A 237 12.00 -1.75 -22.66
CA LEU A 237 10.92 -0.85 -22.29
C LEU A 237 9.71 -0.90 -23.24
N ALA A 238 9.78 -1.67 -24.32
CA ALA A 238 8.71 -1.79 -25.31
C ALA A 238 7.35 -2.17 -24.69
N PHE A 239 7.36 -2.98 -23.61
CA PHE A 239 6.15 -3.38 -22.90
C PHE A 239 5.35 -2.20 -22.31
N ALA A 240 6.00 -1.07 -22.01
CA ALA A 240 5.40 0.09 -21.36
C ALA A 240 4.77 1.09 -22.33
N VAL A 241 4.99 0.93 -23.64
CA VAL A 241 4.53 1.89 -24.65
C VAL A 241 3.00 1.97 -24.69
N ASN A 242 2.48 3.20 -24.56
CA ASN A 242 1.06 3.57 -24.58
C ASN A 242 0.19 2.81 -23.56
N ARG A 243 0.78 2.42 -22.42
CA ARG A 243 0.07 1.69 -21.36
C ARG A 243 -0.55 2.62 -20.32
N THR A 244 -1.66 2.19 -19.75
CA THR A 244 -2.32 2.84 -18.62
C THR A 244 -2.37 1.91 -17.42
N VAL A 245 -1.74 2.34 -16.32
CA VAL A 245 -1.76 1.66 -15.03
C VAL A 245 -2.61 2.45 -14.05
N VAL A 246 -3.44 1.77 -13.26
CA VAL A 246 -4.22 2.38 -12.18
C VAL A 246 -3.69 1.89 -10.84
N ILE A 247 -3.32 2.79 -9.95
CA ILE A 247 -3.05 2.52 -8.55
C ILE A 247 -4.25 3.01 -7.75
N TYR A 248 -5.05 2.07 -7.23
CA TYR A 248 -6.25 2.35 -6.47
C TYR A 248 -6.02 2.02 -5.00
N GLY A 249 -5.73 3.06 -4.22
CA GLY A 249 -5.20 2.92 -2.86
C GLY A 249 -5.40 4.15 -2.00
N ASP A 250 -4.57 4.35 -0.97
CA ASP A 250 -4.65 5.54 -0.11
C ASP A 250 -3.47 6.51 -0.31
N SER A 251 -3.12 7.30 0.72
CA SER A 251 -2.03 8.26 0.63
C SER A 251 -0.68 7.59 0.38
N VAL A 252 -0.46 6.36 0.84
CA VAL A 252 0.76 5.59 0.56
C VAL A 252 0.90 5.34 -0.94
N ASP A 253 -0.18 4.93 -1.58
CA ASP A 253 -0.23 4.64 -3.01
C ASP A 253 -0.07 5.89 -3.88
N ARG A 254 -0.67 7.00 -3.44
CA ARG A 254 -0.44 8.32 -4.07
C ARG A 254 1.03 8.69 -3.99
N ASP A 255 1.66 8.51 -2.82
CA ASP A 255 3.07 8.82 -2.63
C ASP A 255 3.98 7.94 -3.50
N HIS A 256 3.64 6.65 -3.65
CA HIS A 256 4.33 5.78 -4.61
C HIS A 256 4.27 6.32 -6.04
N ASN A 257 3.12 6.80 -6.50
CA ASN A 257 2.99 7.39 -7.83
C ASN A 257 3.81 8.69 -7.97
N VAL A 258 3.72 9.58 -6.97
CA VAL A 258 4.48 10.84 -6.92
C VAL A 258 5.99 10.57 -6.97
N HIS A 259 6.47 9.66 -6.13
CA HIS A 259 7.87 9.30 -6.05
C HIS A 259 8.34 8.58 -7.32
N PHE A 260 7.54 7.65 -7.88
CA PHE A 260 7.84 7.01 -9.15
C PHE A 260 8.09 8.07 -10.22
N CYS A 261 7.16 9.02 -10.35
CA CYS A 261 7.26 10.08 -11.35
C CYS A 261 8.53 10.92 -11.19
N SER A 262 8.83 11.32 -9.96
CA SER A 262 10.03 12.10 -9.66
C SER A 262 11.32 11.31 -9.92
N LEU A 263 11.34 10.00 -9.64
CA LEU A 263 12.53 9.16 -9.76
C LEU A 263 12.89 8.86 -11.22
N VAL A 264 11.88 8.68 -12.08
CA VAL A 264 12.10 8.42 -13.51
C VAL A 264 12.26 9.70 -14.34
N GLY A 265 11.97 10.88 -13.77
CA GLY A 265 11.95 12.14 -14.52
C GLY A 265 10.66 12.38 -15.32
N GLY A 266 9.56 11.76 -14.90
CA GLY A 266 8.23 11.94 -15.50
C GLY A 266 7.57 13.27 -15.13
N TYR A 267 6.41 13.53 -15.76
CA TYR A 267 5.57 14.69 -15.46
C TYR A 267 4.38 14.30 -14.60
N LEU A 268 4.30 14.84 -13.39
CA LEU A 268 3.20 14.61 -12.46
C LEU A 268 2.12 15.68 -12.63
N GLU A 269 0.90 15.24 -12.87
CA GLU A 269 -0.29 16.09 -13.06
C GLU A 269 -1.35 15.73 -12.01
N MET A 270 -1.87 16.74 -11.31
CA MET A 270 -3.00 16.56 -10.39
C MET A 270 -4.31 16.85 -11.12
N ILE A 271 -5.32 15.99 -10.93
CA ILE A 271 -6.65 16.20 -11.48
C ILE A 271 -7.51 17.00 -10.50
N GLY A 272 -7.41 18.33 -10.60
CA GLY A 272 -8.23 19.29 -9.85
C GLY A 272 -9.68 19.38 -10.34
N VAL A 273 -10.48 20.27 -9.74
CA VAL A 273 -11.90 20.48 -10.11
C VAL A 273 -12.04 20.92 -11.57
N ASN A 274 -11.21 21.88 -11.99
CA ASN A 274 -11.25 22.47 -13.32
C ASN A 274 -10.47 21.68 -14.38
N HIS A 275 -9.96 20.49 -14.02
CA HIS A 275 -9.15 19.69 -14.91
C HIS A 275 -10.00 19.03 -16.00
N THR A 276 -9.51 18.97 -17.24
CA THR A 276 -10.31 18.44 -18.38
C THR A 276 -10.65 16.96 -18.24
N LEU A 277 -9.88 16.22 -17.45
CA LEU A 277 -10.14 14.81 -17.14
C LEU A 277 -11.06 14.63 -15.93
N SER A 278 -11.27 15.67 -15.11
CA SER A 278 -12.01 15.56 -13.85
C SER A 278 -13.41 15.01 -14.11
N PRO A 279 -13.82 13.92 -13.45
CA PRO A 279 -15.18 13.44 -13.56
C PRO A 279 -16.14 14.47 -12.94
N PRO A 280 -17.43 14.46 -13.33
CA PRO A 280 -18.46 15.22 -12.63
C PRO A 280 -18.46 14.89 -11.14
N TYR A 281 -18.86 15.85 -10.31
CA TYR A 281 -19.09 15.56 -8.90
C TYR A 281 -20.13 14.44 -8.75
N PRO A 282 -19.95 13.54 -7.75
CA PRO A 282 -20.92 12.51 -7.44
C PRO A 282 -22.31 13.12 -7.18
N PRO A 283 -23.38 12.57 -7.79
CA PRO A 283 -24.73 13.09 -7.57
C PRO A 283 -25.11 13.11 -6.09
N GLY A 284 -25.57 14.25 -5.58
CA GLY A 284 -25.94 14.44 -4.17
C GLY A 284 -24.78 14.79 -3.23
N ASP A 285 -23.54 14.82 -3.73
CA ASP A 285 -22.35 15.29 -3.02
C ASP A 285 -21.74 16.52 -3.71
N GLU A 286 -22.52 17.30 -4.46
CA GLU A 286 -22.04 18.55 -5.07
C GLU A 286 -21.76 19.62 -4.00
N ILE A 287 -22.44 19.52 -2.85
CA ILE A 287 -22.40 20.49 -1.75
C ILE A 287 -21.90 19.78 -0.48
N PRO A 288 -20.89 20.31 0.22
CA PRO A 288 -20.41 19.73 1.47
C PRO A 288 -21.49 19.77 2.58
N PRO A 289 -21.54 18.74 3.46
CA PRO A 289 -22.50 18.67 4.55
C PRO A 289 -22.45 19.88 5.51
N GLU A 290 -23.59 20.17 6.13
CA GLU A 290 -23.68 21.20 7.16
C GLU A 290 -22.78 20.89 8.37
N GLY A 291 -22.03 21.89 8.84
CA GLY A 291 -21.07 21.72 9.94
C GLY A 291 -19.72 21.17 9.52
N CYS A 292 -19.46 20.92 8.23
CA CYS A 292 -18.10 20.68 7.75
C CYS A 292 -17.25 21.93 8.03
N THR A 293 -16.29 21.82 8.96
CA THR A 293 -15.35 22.89 9.27
C THR A 293 -14.29 22.95 8.18
N LEU A 294 -14.61 23.65 7.10
CA LEU A 294 -13.61 24.04 6.12
C LEU A 294 -12.62 25.01 6.79
N PRO A 295 -11.32 24.92 6.48
CA PRO A 295 -10.35 25.94 6.85
C PRO A 295 -10.92 27.33 6.50
N GLU A 296 -10.72 28.31 7.37
CA GLU A 296 -11.29 29.65 7.21
C GLU A 296 -10.84 30.33 5.89
N GLN A 297 -9.73 29.86 5.31
CA GLN A 297 -9.15 30.28 4.04
C GLN A 297 -9.88 29.72 2.80
N ASP A 298 -10.66 28.64 2.95
CA ASP A 298 -11.39 27.96 1.86
C ASP A 298 -12.88 28.32 1.81
N LYS A 299 -13.34 29.13 2.77
CA LYS A 299 -14.67 29.72 2.66
C LYS A 299 -14.60 30.77 1.57
N ASN A 300 -15.17 30.48 0.41
CA ASN A 300 -15.53 31.46 -0.61
C ASN A 300 -16.62 32.40 -0.02
N TYR A 301 -16.22 33.25 0.94
CA TYR A 301 -17.10 34.17 1.66
C TYR A 301 -17.79 35.17 0.72
N ALA A 302 -17.28 35.34 -0.50
CA ALA A 302 -17.81 36.25 -1.49
C ALA A 302 -19.11 35.76 -2.18
N THR A 303 -19.32 34.44 -2.28
CA THR A 303 -20.46 33.87 -3.04
C THR A 303 -21.49 33.18 -2.17
N GLY A 304 -21.14 32.82 -0.92
CA GLY A 304 -22.01 32.02 -0.05
C GLY A 304 -22.20 30.57 -0.54
N ALA A 305 -21.49 30.17 -1.60
CA ALA A 305 -21.53 28.82 -2.15
C ALA A 305 -20.73 27.89 -1.24
N ARG A 306 -21.39 26.82 -0.75
CA ARG A 306 -20.72 25.67 -0.14
C ARG A 306 -20.16 24.84 -1.29
N GLU A 307 -18.94 25.12 -1.70
CA GLU A 307 -18.20 24.32 -2.68
C GLU A 307 -17.18 23.47 -1.95
N TRP A 308 -16.82 22.33 -2.54
CA TRP A 308 -15.74 21.51 -1.99
C TRP A 308 -14.40 22.23 -2.15
N PRO A 309 -13.59 22.35 -1.09
CA PRO A 309 -12.23 22.87 -1.19
C PRO A 309 -11.39 22.05 -2.18
N GLU A 310 -10.44 22.72 -2.81
CA GLU A 310 -9.40 22.08 -3.63
C GLU A 310 -8.35 21.43 -2.72
N PHE A 311 -8.73 20.36 -2.01
CA PHE A 311 -7.77 19.56 -1.26
C PHE A 311 -7.05 18.59 -2.19
N ASP A 312 -5.77 18.85 -2.42
CA ASP A 312 -4.93 18.07 -3.31
C ASP A 312 -4.77 16.60 -2.86
N GLN A 313 -4.87 16.33 -1.56
CA GLN A 313 -4.39 15.07 -1.00
C GLN A 313 -5.20 13.81 -1.39
N SER A 314 -6.50 13.93 -1.63
CA SER A 314 -7.36 12.81 -2.05
C SER A 314 -7.83 12.92 -3.49
N ARG A 315 -7.32 13.92 -4.22
CA ARG A 315 -7.53 14.08 -5.66
C ARG A 315 -6.69 13.06 -6.42
N PRO A 316 -7.13 12.65 -7.61
CA PRO A 316 -6.34 11.78 -8.46
C PRO A 316 -5.06 12.47 -8.97
N TYR A 317 -4.01 11.67 -9.18
CA TYR A 317 -2.75 12.10 -9.79
C TYR A 317 -2.41 11.21 -10.96
N ILE A 318 -1.88 11.79 -12.05
CA ILE A 318 -1.35 11.05 -13.18
C ILE A 318 0.15 11.32 -13.27
N CYS A 319 0.95 10.26 -13.26
CA CYS A 319 2.32 10.35 -13.74
C CYS A 319 2.36 10.03 -15.23
N HIS A 320 2.90 10.95 -16.04
CA HIS A 320 3.15 10.76 -17.46
C HIS A 320 4.64 10.50 -17.70
N VAL A 321 4.96 9.35 -18.29
CA VAL A 321 6.31 9.02 -18.75
C VAL A 321 6.36 9.31 -20.26
N GLY A 322 6.69 10.56 -20.58
CA GLY A 322 6.30 11.26 -21.80
C GLY A 322 6.52 10.49 -23.11
N HIS A 323 7.75 10.10 -23.42
CA HIS A 323 8.10 9.51 -24.71
C HIS A 323 7.53 8.10 -24.92
N LEU A 324 7.21 7.38 -23.84
CA LEU A 324 6.57 6.07 -23.92
C LEU A 324 5.05 6.16 -23.99
N GLY A 325 4.47 7.30 -23.60
CA GLY A 325 3.03 7.38 -23.40
C GLY A 325 2.53 6.48 -22.26
N LEU A 326 3.40 6.02 -21.36
CA LEU A 326 3.00 5.30 -20.14
C LEU A 326 2.35 6.30 -19.17
N ARG A 327 1.20 5.92 -18.62
CA ARG A 327 0.42 6.73 -17.68
C ARG A 327 0.11 5.93 -16.42
N ILE A 328 0.46 6.46 -15.26
CA ILE A 328 0.13 5.85 -13.96
C ILE A 328 -0.85 6.77 -13.23
N LEU A 329 -2.12 6.35 -13.21
CA LEU A 329 -3.21 7.05 -12.53
C LEU A 329 -3.32 6.53 -11.09
N SER A 330 -3.09 7.39 -10.10
CA SER A 330 -3.40 7.10 -8.70
C SER A 330 -4.77 7.69 -8.34
N VAL A 331 -5.62 6.86 -7.73
CA VAL A 331 -6.91 7.29 -7.15
C VAL A 331 -6.96 6.88 -5.69
N PHE A 332 -7.24 7.86 -4.82
CA PHE A 332 -7.35 7.67 -3.39
C PHE A 332 -8.68 7.00 -3.00
N HIS A 333 -8.73 6.10 -2.01
CA HIS A 333 -9.93 5.63 -1.32
C HIS A 333 -9.72 5.51 0.20
N TYR A 334 -10.82 5.54 0.97
CA TYR A 334 -10.78 5.57 2.44
C TYR A 334 -10.77 4.17 3.09
N GLY A 335 -10.44 3.12 2.33
CA GLY A 335 -10.58 1.72 2.75
C GLY A 335 -12.04 1.20 2.80
N PHE A 336 -12.22 -0.03 3.27
CA PHE A 336 -13.46 -0.80 3.03
C PHE A 336 -14.75 -0.37 3.74
N ARG A 337 -14.68 0.45 4.78
CA ARG A 337 -15.90 0.86 5.52
C ARG A 337 -16.67 1.93 4.76
N GLY A 338 -17.97 1.97 5.00
CA GLY A 338 -18.88 2.96 4.44
C GLY A 338 -18.61 4.40 4.89
N ARG A 339 -19.48 5.30 4.42
CA ARG A 339 -19.47 6.72 4.77
C ARG A 339 -19.69 6.93 6.28
N THR A 340 -18.87 7.78 6.90
CA THR A 340 -18.99 8.13 8.32
C THR A 340 -18.75 9.62 8.53
N LYS A 341 -19.34 10.20 9.58
CA LYS A 341 -19.11 11.61 9.96
C LYS A 341 -17.63 11.93 10.16
N MET A 342 -16.87 10.98 10.70
CA MET A 342 -15.41 11.12 10.87
C MET A 342 -14.73 11.45 9.54
N ILE A 343 -15.04 10.70 8.48
CA ILE A 343 -14.46 10.93 7.16
C ILE A 343 -15.01 12.21 6.53
N GLU A 344 -16.33 12.44 6.58
CA GLU A 344 -16.95 13.64 6.01
C GLU A 344 -16.40 14.95 6.59
N SER A 345 -16.03 14.93 7.87
CA SER A 345 -15.42 16.07 8.56
C SER A 345 -13.91 16.19 8.35
N HIS A 346 -13.27 15.21 7.72
CA HIS A 346 -11.83 15.23 7.52
C HIS A 346 -11.45 16.21 6.40
N PRO A 347 -10.41 17.04 6.57
CA PRO A 347 -9.89 17.93 5.53
C PRO A 347 -9.32 17.23 4.29
N HIS A 348 -9.43 15.91 4.19
CA HIS A 348 -8.99 15.15 3.01
C HIS A 348 -10.17 14.46 2.35
N PHE A 349 -11.40 14.77 2.76
CA PHE A 349 -12.57 14.16 2.17
C PHE A 349 -12.91 14.81 0.83
N TYR A 350 -12.66 14.05 -0.21
CA TYR A 350 -13.23 14.21 -1.53
C TYR A 350 -14.26 13.07 -1.73
N PRO A 351 -15.54 13.36 -1.98
CA PRO A 351 -16.57 12.33 -2.18
C PRO A 351 -16.36 11.53 -3.49
N PRO A 352 -16.98 10.35 -3.63
CA PRO A 352 -17.79 9.63 -2.63
C PRO A 352 -16.90 8.86 -1.65
N ALA A 353 -17.50 8.27 -0.59
CA ALA A 353 -16.74 7.65 0.49
C ALA A 353 -16.41 6.17 0.27
N THR A 354 -17.31 5.42 -0.38
CA THR A 354 -17.14 3.97 -0.55
C THR A 354 -16.22 3.63 -1.72
N ILE A 355 -15.59 2.46 -1.68
CA ILE A 355 -14.67 2.04 -2.75
C ILE A 355 -15.42 1.83 -4.08
N GLU A 356 -16.63 1.28 -4.03
CA GLU A 356 -17.43 0.98 -5.21
C GLU A 356 -17.90 2.26 -5.90
N GLU A 357 -18.47 3.21 -5.13
CA GLU A 357 -18.90 4.49 -5.70
C GLU A 357 -17.71 5.26 -6.28
N ARG A 358 -16.56 5.24 -5.61
CA ARG A 358 -15.34 5.89 -6.13
C ARG A 358 -14.83 5.18 -7.38
N PHE A 359 -14.94 3.85 -7.43
CA PHE A 359 -14.56 3.10 -8.61
C PHE A 359 -15.47 3.46 -9.79
N ASP A 360 -16.79 3.43 -9.60
CA ASP A 360 -17.78 3.69 -10.66
C ASP A 360 -17.82 5.15 -11.10
N GLN A 361 -17.63 6.09 -10.18
CA GLN A 361 -17.84 7.52 -10.43
C GLN A 361 -16.54 8.30 -10.61
N ILE A 362 -15.38 7.74 -10.22
CA ILE A 362 -14.08 8.40 -10.38
C ILE A 362 -13.15 7.54 -11.25
N VAL A 363 -12.83 6.32 -10.85
CA VAL A 363 -11.81 5.51 -11.53
C VAL A 363 -12.20 5.20 -12.98
N VAL A 364 -13.38 4.62 -13.20
CA VAL A 364 -13.84 4.24 -14.55
C VAL A 364 -13.97 5.46 -15.47
N PRO A 365 -14.65 6.56 -15.07
CA PRO A 365 -14.73 7.77 -15.90
C PRO A 365 -13.38 8.40 -16.21
N LEU A 366 -12.44 8.40 -15.26
CA LEU A 366 -11.09 8.92 -15.50
C LEU A 366 -10.34 8.13 -16.55
N VAL A 367 -10.38 6.81 -16.49
CA VAL A 367 -9.75 5.96 -17.50
C VAL A 367 -10.40 6.17 -18.87
N HIS A 368 -11.73 6.29 -18.94
CA HIS A 368 -12.42 6.63 -20.20
C HIS A 368 -12.00 7.99 -20.76
N ASN A 369 -11.88 9.01 -19.90
CA ASN A 369 -11.44 10.34 -20.32
C ASN A 369 -9.98 10.32 -20.79
N LEU A 370 -9.11 9.54 -20.15
CA LEU A 370 -7.74 9.30 -20.59
C LEU A 370 -7.68 8.60 -21.94
N ALA A 371 -8.49 7.56 -22.12
CA ALA A 371 -8.64 6.82 -23.37
C ALA A 371 -9.03 7.75 -24.52
N ALA A 372 -10.03 8.60 -24.31
CA ALA A 372 -10.47 9.58 -25.31
C ALA A 372 -9.41 10.66 -25.58
N LYS A 373 -8.76 11.21 -24.54
CA LYS A 373 -7.75 12.28 -24.67
C LYS A 373 -6.48 11.81 -25.37
N HIS A 374 -6.07 10.56 -25.12
CA HIS A 374 -4.78 10.04 -25.56
C HIS A 374 -4.86 8.92 -26.61
N ASN A 375 -6.07 8.58 -27.05
CA ASN A 375 -6.33 7.50 -28.00
C ASN A 375 -5.72 6.16 -27.53
N VAL A 376 -5.98 5.80 -26.27
CA VAL A 376 -5.56 4.54 -25.64
C VAL A 376 -6.78 3.72 -25.21
N SER A 377 -6.57 2.51 -24.68
CA SER A 377 -7.66 1.63 -24.24
C SER A 377 -8.55 2.29 -23.17
N ALA A 378 -9.86 2.08 -23.27
CA ALA A 378 -10.85 2.47 -22.26
C ALA A 378 -10.82 1.60 -20.99
N THR A 379 -10.00 0.56 -20.98
CA THR A 379 -9.63 -0.21 -19.80
C THR A 379 -8.14 -0.03 -19.52
N PRO A 380 -7.71 0.00 -18.25
CA PRO A 380 -6.29 0.00 -17.95
C PRO A 380 -5.69 -1.37 -18.28
N ASP A 381 -4.37 -1.40 -18.46
CA ASP A 381 -3.63 -2.65 -18.63
C ASP A 381 -3.44 -3.34 -17.27
N LEU A 382 -3.10 -2.56 -16.24
CA LEU A 382 -2.80 -3.04 -14.90
C LEU A 382 -3.52 -2.21 -13.83
N VAL A 383 -4.07 -2.88 -12.82
CA VAL A 383 -4.67 -2.25 -11.63
C VAL A 383 -3.95 -2.76 -10.39
N SER A 384 -3.25 -1.90 -9.65
CA SER A 384 -2.76 -2.20 -8.31
C SER A 384 -3.79 -1.73 -7.29
N PHE A 385 -4.31 -2.64 -6.47
CA PHE A 385 -5.38 -2.38 -5.51
C PHE A 385 -4.98 -2.79 -4.09
N THR A 386 -5.22 -1.94 -3.10
CA THR A 386 -4.90 -2.23 -1.69
C THR A 386 -6.12 -2.05 -0.78
N PRO A 387 -6.19 -2.73 0.38
CA PRO A 387 -7.26 -2.48 1.37
C PRO A 387 -7.20 -1.09 2.02
N GLY A 388 -6.03 -0.43 2.03
CA GLY A 388 -5.79 0.89 2.62
C GLY A 388 -5.78 0.93 4.16
N TYR A 389 -4.96 1.80 4.73
CA TYR A 389 -4.82 2.01 6.18
C TYR A 389 -6.01 2.74 6.80
N TRP A 390 -6.73 3.55 6.03
CA TRP A 390 -7.92 4.26 6.51
C TRP A 390 -9.04 3.32 6.99
N GLY A 391 -9.15 2.11 6.41
CA GLY A 391 -10.11 1.11 6.88
C GLY A 391 -9.79 0.62 8.30
N LEU A 392 -8.50 0.41 8.58
CA LEU A 392 -7.97 0.00 9.88
C LEU A 392 -8.08 1.11 10.92
N LEU A 393 -7.67 2.32 10.56
CA LEU A 393 -7.78 3.51 11.42
C LEU A 393 -9.22 3.71 11.88
N ARG A 394 -10.18 3.59 10.97
CA ARG A 394 -11.61 3.72 11.28
C ARG A 394 -12.13 2.59 12.18
N GLN A 395 -11.63 1.36 12.02
CA GLN A 395 -11.97 0.26 12.93
C GLN A 395 -11.44 0.57 14.33
N ALA A 396 -10.18 1.00 14.45
CA ALA A 396 -9.57 1.30 15.74
C ALA A 396 -10.32 2.43 16.48
N VAL A 397 -10.64 3.53 15.79
CA VAL A 397 -11.43 4.63 16.38
C VAL A 397 -12.83 4.16 16.82
N SER A 398 -13.47 3.29 16.03
CA SER A 398 -14.75 2.71 16.40
C SER A 398 -14.64 1.80 17.62
N ASP A 399 -13.61 0.95 17.67
CA ASP A 399 -13.36 0.01 18.76
C ASP A 399 -13.05 0.76 20.06
N ASP A 400 -12.20 1.79 20.03
CA ASP A 400 -11.90 2.63 21.18
C ASP A 400 -13.16 3.31 21.75
N LYS A 401 -14.02 3.81 20.86
CA LYS A 401 -15.30 4.39 21.27
C LYS A 401 -16.20 3.36 21.95
N MET A 402 -16.34 2.17 21.38
CA MET A 402 -17.14 1.09 21.95
C MET A 402 -16.57 0.58 23.28
N LEU A 403 -15.25 0.54 23.41
CA LEU A 403 -14.56 0.22 24.66
C LEU A 403 -14.95 1.21 25.76
N LEU A 404 -14.83 2.51 25.48
CA LEU A 404 -15.16 3.56 26.45
C LEU A 404 -16.63 3.56 26.84
N GLU A 405 -17.54 3.34 25.88
CA GLU A 405 -18.98 3.25 26.14
C GLU A 405 -19.33 2.02 26.99
N ALA A 406 -18.74 0.86 26.72
CA ALA A 406 -18.94 -0.34 27.52
C ALA A 406 -18.49 -0.14 28.98
N LEU A 407 -17.30 0.44 29.18
CA LEU A 407 -16.79 0.79 30.51
C LEU A 407 -17.72 1.76 31.24
N LYS A 408 -18.22 2.78 30.54
CA LYS A 408 -19.16 3.76 31.09
C LYS A 408 -20.50 3.11 31.51
N ASN A 409 -20.94 2.10 30.76
CA ASN A 409 -22.18 1.36 31.04
C ASN A 409 -22.00 0.27 32.12
N GLY A 410 -20.83 0.19 32.76
CA GLY A 410 -20.57 -0.73 33.86
C GLY A 410 -20.10 -2.12 33.44
N THR A 411 -19.81 -2.35 32.16
CA THR A 411 -19.16 -3.59 31.71
C THR A 411 -17.79 -3.70 32.36
N ALA A 412 -17.44 -4.90 32.85
CA ALA A 412 -16.14 -5.13 33.47
C ALA A 412 -15.01 -4.85 32.46
N ALA A 413 -13.91 -4.24 32.93
CA ALA A 413 -12.84 -3.81 32.03
C ALA A 413 -12.24 -4.95 31.21
N GLU A 414 -12.10 -6.12 31.80
CA GLU A 414 -11.60 -7.32 31.11
C GLU A 414 -12.54 -7.77 29.99
N GLU A 415 -13.86 -7.73 30.22
CA GLU A 415 -14.89 -8.08 29.24
C GLU A 415 -14.92 -7.06 28.09
N ALA A 416 -14.90 -5.77 28.41
CA ALA A 416 -14.89 -4.70 27.41
C ALA A 416 -13.63 -4.76 26.54
N GLN A 417 -12.45 -4.94 27.16
CA GLN A 417 -11.19 -5.14 26.44
C GLN A 417 -11.19 -6.42 25.63
N ALA A 418 -11.83 -7.49 26.09
CA ALA A 418 -11.92 -8.72 25.32
C ALA A 418 -12.62 -8.55 23.97
N LYS A 419 -13.52 -7.57 23.88
CA LYS A 419 -14.28 -7.31 22.67
C LYS A 419 -13.69 -6.21 21.79
N TYR A 420 -13.16 -5.14 22.39
CA TYR A 420 -12.84 -3.90 21.68
C TYR A 420 -11.37 -3.48 21.77
N ASP A 421 -10.49 -4.27 22.39
CA ASP A 421 -9.06 -3.96 22.40
C ASP A 421 -8.45 -4.10 20.99
N VAL A 422 -7.95 -2.99 20.45
CA VAL A 422 -7.33 -2.91 19.13
C VAL A 422 -6.10 -3.80 19.01
N TRP A 423 -5.38 -4.07 20.10
CA TRP A 423 -4.20 -4.94 20.15
C TRP A 423 -4.53 -6.43 20.23
N ARG A 424 -5.80 -6.80 20.47
CA ARG A 424 -6.21 -8.19 20.38
C ARG A 424 -6.34 -8.64 18.93
N THR A 425 -6.24 -9.95 18.74
CA THR A 425 -6.56 -10.60 17.46
C THR A 425 -7.98 -10.25 17.04
N MET A 426 -8.19 -10.04 15.74
CA MET A 426 -9.52 -9.82 15.18
C MET A 426 -10.48 -10.93 15.62
N SER A 427 -11.68 -10.56 16.08
CA SER A 427 -12.73 -11.52 16.42
C SER A 427 -13.16 -12.32 15.18
N PRO A 428 -13.82 -13.49 15.34
CA PRO A 428 -14.41 -14.22 14.21
C PRO A 428 -15.27 -13.31 13.31
N ASP A 429 -16.16 -12.51 13.89
CA ASP A 429 -17.04 -11.59 13.15
C ASP A 429 -16.25 -10.52 12.38
N GLN A 430 -15.19 -9.98 12.97
CA GLN A 430 -14.34 -8.99 12.30
C GLN A 430 -13.59 -9.63 11.13
N ARG A 431 -13.10 -10.86 11.27
CA ARG A 431 -12.43 -11.58 10.18
C ARG A 431 -13.41 -11.88 9.06
N GLU A 432 -14.61 -12.34 9.40
CA GLU A 432 -15.66 -12.66 8.45
C GLU A 432 -16.12 -11.42 7.68
N TRP A 433 -16.39 -10.32 8.39
CA TRP A 433 -16.74 -9.05 7.76
C TRP A 433 -15.66 -8.58 6.78
N ASN A 434 -14.37 -8.65 7.15
CA ASN A 434 -13.29 -8.27 6.23
C ASN A 434 -13.24 -9.20 5.01
N ARG A 435 -13.42 -10.51 5.21
CA ARG A 435 -13.42 -11.52 4.15
C ARG A 435 -14.53 -11.27 3.13
N GLU A 436 -15.77 -11.11 3.60
CA GLU A 436 -16.93 -10.80 2.76
C GLU A 436 -16.73 -9.49 2.01
N ARG A 437 -16.25 -8.47 2.73
CA ARG A 437 -16.08 -7.13 2.17
C ARG A 437 -15.00 -7.06 1.09
N MET A 438 -13.84 -7.70 1.31
CA MET A 438 -12.78 -7.80 0.31
C MET A 438 -13.25 -8.56 -0.93
N ASN A 439 -13.99 -9.66 -0.74
CA ASN A 439 -14.55 -10.45 -1.85
C ASN A 439 -15.52 -9.61 -2.69
N ALA A 440 -16.47 -8.93 -2.03
CA ALA A 440 -17.45 -8.07 -2.69
C ALA A 440 -16.77 -6.95 -3.50
N VAL A 441 -15.79 -6.27 -2.92
CA VAL A 441 -15.07 -5.17 -3.58
C VAL A 441 -14.24 -5.66 -4.77
N LEU A 442 -13.49 -6.75 -4.62
CA LEU A 442 -12.72 -7.31 -5.73
C LEU A 442 -13.64 -7.70 -6.88
N ARG A 443 -14.77 -8.36 -6.60
CA ARG A 443 -15.78 -8.69 -7.61
C ARG A 443 -16.37 -7.45 -8.27
N HIS A 444 -16.67 -6.40 -7.50
CA HIS A 444 -17.16 -5.14 -8.05
C HIS A 444 -16.18 -4.56 -9.08
N ILE A 445 -14.90 -4.44 -8.70
CA ILE A 445 -13.83 -3.95 -9.58
C ILE A 445 -13.71 -4.83 -10.83
N GLY A 446 -13.69 -6.15 -10.65
CA GLY A 446 -13.55 -7.09 -11.77
C GLY A 446 -14.73 -7.03 -12.76
N ARG A 447 -15.97 -6.90 -12.25
CA ARG A 447 -17.20 -6.77 -13.06
C ARG A 447 -17.23 -5.44 -13.80
N GLY A 448 -16.93 -4.34 -13.12
CA GLY A 448 -16.95 -3.03 -13.77
C GLY A 448 -15.97 -2.95 -14.94
N TRP A 449 -14.77 -3.53 -14.82
CA TRP A 449 -13.86 -3.59 -15.95
C TRP A 449 -14.31 -4.52 -17.08
N LEU A 450 -15.00 -5.63 -16.77
CA LEU A 450 -15.61 -6.47 -17.81
C LEU A 450 -16.70 -5.72 -18.57
N ASP A 451 -17.54 -4.97 -17.85
CA ASP A 451 -18.65 -4.26 -18.46
C ASP A 451 -18.16 -3.06 -19.28
N THR A 452 -17.10 -2.39 -18.84
CA THR A 452 -16.37 -1.43 -19.68
C THR A 452 -15.82 -2.10 -20.93
N ALA A 453 -15.16 -3.26 -20.79
CA ALA A 453 -14.58 -3.95 -21.93
C ALA A 453 -15.64 -4.35 -22.97
N LYS A 454 -16.80 -4.87 -22.54
CA LYS A 454 -17.90 -5.22 -23.46
C LYS A 454 -18.47 -4.01 -24.21
N LYS A 455 -18.45 -2.82 -23.60
CA LYS A 455 -18.99 -1.58 -24.20
C LYS A 455 -18.04 -0.95 -25.21
N ALA A 456 -16.74 -1.20 -25.08
CA ALA A 456 -15.75 -0.80 -26.08
C ALA A 456 -15.95 -1.66 -27.35
N TRP A 457 -16.54 -1.04 -28.37
CA TRP A 457 -16.97 -1.65 -29.64
C TRP A 457 -15.80 -2.15 -30.52
N ASP A 458 -14.56 -1.89 -30.16
CA ASP A 458 -13.39 -2.05 -31.02
C ASP A 458 -12.78 -3.47 -31.04
N GLY A 459 -13.31 -4.42 -30.27
CA GLY A 459 -12.73 -5.77 -30.18
C GLY A 459 -11.32 -5.80 -29.59
N ALA A 460 -10.82 -4.67 -29.09
CA ALA A 460 -9.50 -4.48 -28.49
C ALA A 460 -9.58 -4.34 -26.96
N ALA A 461 -10.79 -4.34 -26.40
CA ALA A 461 -11.00 -4.09 -24.98
C ALA A 461 -10.48 -5.24 -24.11
N ARG A 462 -9.25 -5.05 -23.61
CA ARG A 462 -8.57 -5.99 -22.72
C ARG A 462 -9.13 -5.87 -21.32
N THR A 463 -9.22 -7.00 -20.63
CA THR A 463 -9.59 -7.00 -19.22
C THR A 463 -8.31 -6.85 -18.37
N PRO A 464 -8.22 -5.84 -17.48
CA PRO A 464 -6.98 -5.58 -16.75
C PRO A 464 -6.54 -6.75 -15.88
N ARG A 465 -5.23 -6.89 -15.71
CA ARG A 465 -4.64 -7.60 -14.56
C ARG A 465 -4.86 -6.77 -13.30
N ILE A 466 -5.20 -7.45 -12.21
CA ILE A 466 -5.48 -6.86 -10.90
C ILE A 466 -4.45 -7.44 -9.92
N LEU A 467 -3.64 -6.56 -9.35
CA LEU A 467 -2.70 -6.88 -8.30
C LEU A 467 -3.33 -6.51 -6.96
N TRP A 468 -3.51 -7.49 -6.10
CA TRP A 468 -3.78 -7.25 -4.69
C TRP A 468 -2.48 -6.89 -3.99
N ARG A 469 -2.29 -5.61 -3.67
CA ARG A 469 -1.13 -5.11 -2.94
C ARG A 469 -1.32 -5.32 -1.44
N ALA A 470 -0.52 -6.23 -0.89
CA ALA A 470 -0.42 -6.44 0.55
C ALA A 470 -0.04 -5.14 1.27
N LEU A 471 -0.64 -4.91 2.44
CA LEU A 471 -0.21 -3.79 3.30
C LEU A 471 1.19 -4.06 3.81
N HIS A 472 2.03 -3.02 3.83
CA HIS A 472 3.36 -3.11 4.40
C HIS A 472 3.34 -2.97 5.92
N HIS A 473 4.43 -3.42 6.54
CA HIS A 473 4.65 -3.23 7.96
C HIS A 473 4.81 -1.75 8.29
N ILE A 474 4.21 -1.31 9.39
CA ILE A 474 4.22 0.08 9.82
C ILE A 474 4.98 0.24 11.14
N LYS A 475 5.37 1.47 11.47
CA LYS A 475 5.85 1.75 12.83
C LYS A 475 4.69 1.56 13.80
N GLU A 476 5.00 1.03 14.97
CA GLU A 476 4.02 0.69 15.99
C GLU A 476 3.16 1.92 16.37
N GLN A 477 1.85 1.82 16.18
CA GLN A 477 0.91 2.88 16.50
C GLN A 477 -0.39 2.30 17.06
N HIS A 478 -0.93 2.91 18.13
CA HIS A 478 -2.11 2.41 18.83
C HIS A 478 -3.34 2.22 17.92
N ASN A 479 -3.63 3.21 17.08
CA ASN A 479 -4.77 3.21 16.18
C ASN A 479 -4.53 2.47 14.86
N LEU A 480 -3.32 1.92 14.67
CA LEU A 480 -2.95 1.05 13.55
C LEU A 480 -2.01 -0.05 14.07
N PRO A 481 -2.52 -0.99 14.89
CA PRO A 481 -1.66 -1.97 15.52
C PRO A 481 -1.23 -3.03 14.50
N TYR A 482 0.05 -3.39 14.58
CA TYR A 482 0.72 -4.24 13.57
C TYR A 482 0.00 -5.59 13.34
N ASN A 483 -0.50 -6.21 14.41
CA ASN A 483 -1.26 -7.46 14.32
C ASN A 483 -2.55 -7.33 13.51
N ARG A 484 -3.20 -6.14 13.48
CA ARG A 484 -4.38 -5.88 12.66
C ARG A 484 -4.02 -5.68 11.20
N VAL A 485 -2.92 -4.98 10.92
CA VAL A 485 -2.37 -4.86 9.54
C VAL A 485 -2.08 -6.25 8.98
N GLN A 486 -1.36 -7.07 9.74
CA GLN A 486 -1.06 -8.45 9.36
C GLN A 486 -2.33 -9.29 9.18
N ALA A 487 -3.32 -9.17 10.07
CA ALA A 487 -4.58 -9.91 9.93
C ALA A 487 -5.34 -9.53 8.66
N VAL A 488 -5.46 -8.24 8.34
CA VAL A 488 -6.10 -7.76 7.10
C VAL A 488 -5.38 -8.28 5.87
N ASP A 489 -4.05 -8.26 5.87
CA ASP A 489 -3.25 -8.83 4.78
C ASP A 489 -3.52 -10.34 4.60
N GLN A 490 -3.49 -11.13 5.67
CA GLN A 490 -3.74 -12.57 5.60
C GLN A 490 -5.17 -12.90 5.12
N ILE A 491 -6.17 -12.14 5.56
CA ILE A 491 -7.55 -12.28 5.08
C ILE A 491 -7.61 -11.95 3.58
N GLY A 492 -6.98 -10.86 3.15
CA GLY A 492 -6.92 -10.46 1.75
C GLY A 492 -6.29 -11.52 0.86
N ARG A 493 -5.14 -12.08 1.27
CA ARG A 493 -4.48 -13.19 0.57
C ARG A 493 -5.38 -14.41 0.44
N SER A 494 -6.08 -14.77 1.52
CA SER A 494 -7.03 -15.89 1.51
C SER A 494 -8.17 -15.65 0.51
N VAL A 495 -8.74 -14.45 0.47
CA VAL A 495 -9.80 -14.08 -0.49
C VAL A 495 -9.27 -14.13 -1.92
N VAL A 496 -8.10 -13.56 -2.19
CA VAL A 496 -7.48 -13.57 -3.52
C VAL A 496 -7.21 -15.00 -3.99
N GLN A 497 -6.64 -15.84 -3.15
CA GLN A 497 -6.40 -17.25 -3.47
C GLN A 497 -7.71 -18.00 -3.75
N GLN A 498 -8.76 -17.75 -2.97
CA GLN A 498 -10.07 -18.33 -3.21
C GLN A 498 -10.64 -17.91 -4.59
N LEU A 499 -10.55 -16.64 -4.95
CA LEU A 499 -11.03 -16.12 -6.24
C LEU A 499 -10.21 -16.66 -7.43
N ILE A 500 -8.90 -16.84 -7.26
CA ILE A 500 -8.04 -17.49 -8.26
C ILE A 500 -8.46 -18.95 -8.45
N ALA A 501 -8.64 -19.70 -7.36
CA ALA A 501 -9.06 -21.10 -7.39
C ALA A 501 -10.45 -21.27 -8.01
N GLU A 502 -11.40 -20.40 -7.68
CA GLU A 502 -12.73 -20.32 -8.29
C GLU A 502 -12.63 -20.15 -9.81
N GLY A 503 -11.82 -19.20 -10.27
CA GLY A 503 -11.58 -18.98 -11.69
C GLY A 503 -10.98 -20.21 -12.38
N ARG A 504 -10.02 -20.90 -11.75
CA ARG A 504 -9.41 -22.13 -12.30
C ARG A 504 -10.44 -23.24 -12.41
N ALA A 505 -11.26 -23.42 -11.38
CA ALA A 505 -12.34 -24.40 -11.39
C ALA A 505 -13.36 -24.11 -12.51
N ALA A 506 -13.69 -22.83 -12.72
CA ALA A 506 -14.59 -22.42 -13.79
C ALA A 506 -14.02 -22.74 -15.19
N VAL A 507 -12.73 -22.47 -15.42
CA VAL A 507 -12.01 -22.78 -16.68
C VAL A 507 -11.91 -24.29 -16.92
N ALA A 508 -11.67 -25.09 -15.88
CA ALA A 508 -11.53 -26.53 -15.98
C ALA A 508 -12.85 -27.28 -16.30
N GLY A 509 -13.99 -26.61 -16.21
CA GLY A 509 -15.30 -27.16 -16.58
C GLY A 509 -16.15 -27.64 -15.40
N SER A 510 -17.36 -28.11 -15.71
CA SER A 510 -18.46 -28.34 -14.74
C SER A 510 -18.13 -29.37 -13.65
N GLN A 511 -17.36 -30.42 -13.97
CA GLN A 511 -16.97 -31.43 -13.00
C GLN A 511 -16.05 -30.84 -11.92
N THR A 512 -15.00 -30.15 -12.35
CA THR A 512 -14.05 -29.49 -11.45
C THR A 512 -14.72 -28.38 -10.63
N TRP A 513 -15.60 -27.60 -11.26
CA TRP A 513 -16.45 -26.63 -10.57
C TRP A 513 -17.28 -27.26 -9.45
N THR A 514 -17.97 -28.36 -9.73
CA THR A 514 -18.80 -29.08 -8.74
C THR A 514 -17.96 -29.57 -7.56
N SER A 515 -16.78 -30.14 -7.82
CA SER A 515 -15.84 -30.57 -6.78
C SER A 515 -15.35 -29.41 -5.92
N TRP A 516 -14.98 -28.29 -6.55
CA TRP A 516 -14.55 -27.08 -5.84
C TRP A 516 -15.65 -26.53 -4.90
N ILE A 517 -16.91 -26.47 -5.38
CA ILE A 517 -18.05 -26.06 -4.56
C ILE A 517 -18.27 -27.00 -3.36
N ALA A 518 -18.16 -28.32 -3.57
CA ALA A 518 -18.30 -29.30 -2.50
C ALA A 518 -17.21 -29.13 -1.42
N MET A 519 -15.97 -28.89 -1.84
CA MET A 519 -14.86 -28.59 -0.93
C MET A 519 -15.10 -27.30 -0.14
N LEU A 520 -15.54 -26.24 -0.80
CA LEU A 520 -15.84 -24.96 -0.16
C LEU A 520 -16.93 -25.11 0.91
N LYS A 521 -18.02 -25.83 0.59
CA LYS A 521 -19.10 -26.13 1.55
C LYS A 521 -18.58 -26.88 2.78
N ASN A 522 -17.74 -27.89 2.59
CA ASN A 522 -17.13 -28.65 3.68
C ASN A 522 -16.17 -27.81 4.55
N SER A 523 -15.48 -26.83 3.95
CA SER A 523 -14.61 -25.91 4.68
C SER A 523 -15.39 -24.90 5.51
N ILE A 524 -16.63 -24.58 5.13
CA ILE A 524 -17.50 -23.61 5.82
C ILE A 524 -18.33 -24.31 6.91
N SER A 525 -18.72 -25.58 6.72
CA SER A 525 -19.58 -26.33 7.65
C SER A 525 -18.90 -26.80 8.95
N GLY A 526 -17.66 -26.38 9.24
CA GLY A 526 -16.99 -26.63 10.52
C GLY A 526 -17.50 -25.75 11.68
N THR A 527 -18.33 -24.75 11.37
CA THR A 527 -19.12 -23.95 12.32
C THR A 527 -20.56 -24.41 12.28
N GLU A 528 -21.18 -24.63 13.45
CA GLU A 528 -22.58 -25.07 13.58
C GLU A 528 -23.49 -24.28 12.62
N PRO A 529 -24.34 -24.97 11.83
CA PRO A 529 -25.17 -24.34 10.82
C PRO A 529 -26.41 -23.72 11.49
N ASP A 530 -26.21 -22.63 12.23
CA ASP A 530 -27.30 -21.80 12.70
C ASP A 530 -27.30 -20.46 11.96
N ILE A 531 -28.37 -20.27 11.18
CA ILE A 531 -28.84 -18.99 10.63
C ILE A 531 -28.00 -18.40 9.46
N ILE A 532 -27.77 -19.20 8.41
CA ILE A 532 -27.88 -18.65 7.04
C ILE A 532 -28.93 -19.50 6.30
N ALA A 533 -30.17 -19.36 6.77
CA ALA A 533 -31.32 -19.75 5.98
C ALA A 533 -31.47 -18.72 4.84
N SER A 534 -31.22 -19.20 3.63
CA SER A 534 -32.12 -18.99 2.49
C SER A 534 -32.56 -17.55 2.19
N GLU A 535 -31.70 -16.80 1.51
CA GLU A 535 -32.11 -16.04 0.32
C GLU A 535 -31.06 -16.30 -0.79
N GLU A 536 -31.40 -17.22 -1.70
CA GLU A 536 -30.97 -17.30 -3.11
C GLU A 536 -29.49 -17.13 -3.54
N ILE A 537 -28.48 -17.41 -2.71
CA ILE A 537 -27.15 -17.71 -3.27
C ILE A 537 -27.17 -19.14 -3.80
N LYS A 538 -27.40 -19.30 -5.12
CA LYS A 538 -27.31 -20.58 -5.83
C LYS A 538 -25.83 -21.01 -5.96
N LEU A 539 -25.18 -21.22 -4.83
CA LEU A 539 -23.77 -21.58 -4.75
C LEU A 539 -23.52 -22.86 -5.55
N GLY A 540 -22.78 -22.72 -6.65
CA GLY A 540 -22.46 -23.76 -7.61
C GLY A 540 -23.35 -23.83 -8.84
N SER A 541 -24.16 -22.80 -9.11
CA SER A 541 -24.94 -22.72 -10.35
C SER A 541 -24.07 -22.59 -11.60
N GLU A 542 -24.62 -22.97 -12.75
CA GLU A 542 -23.98 -22.75 -14.05
C GLU A 542 -23.74 -21.26 -14.33
N GLU A 543 -24.62 -20.37 -13.84
CA GLU A 543 -24.46 -18.92 -14.01
C GLU A 543 -23.32 -18.37 -13.16
N GLU A 544 -23.14 -18.85 -11.92
CA GLU A 544 -21.95 -18.51 -11.12
C GLU A 544 -20.66 -19.02 -11.77
N GLN A 545 -20.70 -20.24 -12.35
CA GLN A 545 -19.55 -20.77 -13.09
C GLN A 545 -19.21 -19.88 -14.29
N LYS A 546 -20.22 -19.49 -15.08
CA LYS A 546 -20.06 -18.59 -16.23
C LYS A 546 -19.54 -17.22 -15.79
N GLU A 547 -20.03 -16.71 -14.66
CA GLU A 547 -19.54 -15.46 -14.11
C GLU A 547 -18.06 -15.59 -13.72
N ALA A 548 -17.69 -16.57 -12.90
CA ALA A 548 -16.31 -16.82 -12.50
C ALA A 548 -15.37 -17.01 -13.70
N PHE A 549 -15.83 -17.73 -14.72
CA PHE A 549 -15.12 -17.87 -15.99
C PHE A 549 -14.89 -16.52 -16.68
N ARG A 550 -15.94 -15.70 -16.81
CA ARG A 550 -15.86 -14.34 -17.40
C ARG A 550 -14.97 -13.41 -16.58
N MET A 551 -15.01 -13.50 -15.25
CA MET A 551 -14.16 -12.72 -14.34
C MET A 551 -12.68 -12.99 -14.60
N GLY A 552 -12.31 -14.21 -15.00
CA GLY A 552 -10.96 -14.52 -15.43
C GLY A 552 -9.90 -14.42 -14.31
N TYR A 553 -10.31 -14.47 -13.04
CA TYR A 553 -9.37 -14.29 -11.92
C TYR A 553 -8.25 -15.33 -11.86
N ALA A 554 -8.44 -16.50 -12.47
CA ALA A 554 -7.38 -17.50 -12.61
C ALA A 554 -6.08 -16.93 -13.21
N HIS A 555 -6.20 -16.00 -14.15
CA HIS A 555 -5.07 -15.37 -14.86
C HIS A 555 -4.94 -13.88 -14.53
N ARG A 556 -6.04 -13.19 -14.25
CA ARG A 556 -6.04 -11.73 -14.02
C ARG A 556 -5.68 -11.31 -12.61
N LEU A 557 -5.95 -12.13 -11.60
CA LEU A 557 -5.75 -11.73 -10.20
C LEU A 557 -4.42 -12.30 -9.69
N LYS A 558 -3.60 -11.44 -9.09
CA LYS A 558 -2.31 -11.80 -8.48
C LYS A 558 -2.14 -11.08 -7.15
N ILE A 559 -1.24 -11.58 -6.32
CA ILE A 559 -0.79 -10.91 -5.10
C ILE A 559 0.50 -10.19 -5.43
N ASP A 560 0.59 -8.93 -5.01
CA ASP A 560 1.81 -8.13 -5.01
C ASP A 560 2.41 -8.15 -3.60
N GLU A 561 3.62 -8.70 -3.50
CA GLU A 561 4.34 -8.96 -2.25
C GLU A 561 5.14 -7.75 -1.73
N TRP A 562 5.03 -6.57 -2.35
CA TRP A 562 5.85 -5.40 -2.00
C TRP A 562 5.87 -5.13 -0.49
N GLY A 563 4.71 -5.20 0.18
CA GLY A 563 4.61 -4.96 1.61
C GLY A 563 5.37 -5.98 2.46
N ALA A 564 5.48 -7.23 2.00
CA ALA A 564 6.26 -8.28 2.66
C ALA A 564 7.78 -8.11 2.40
N LEU A 565 8.17 -7.58 1.25
CA LEU A 565 9.58 -7.30 0.94
C LEU A 565 10.13 -6.09 1.72
N MET A 566 9.24 -5.21 2.19
CA MET A 566 9.59 -4.04 3.01
C MET A 566 9.70 -4.31 4.52
N ILE A 567 9.53 -5.56 4.95
CA ILE A 567 9.65 -5.94 6.37
C ILE A 567 11.05 -5.61 6.89
N GLY A 568 11.13 -4.94 8.04
CA GLY A 568 12.40 -4.52 8.66
C GLY A 568 12.96 -3.20 8.12
N GLN A 569 12.25 -2.55 7.19
CA GLN A 569 12.67 -1.27 6.59
C GLN A 569 11.91 -0.07 7.14
N GLU A 570 11.20 -0.23 8.27
CA GLU A 570 10.32 0.79 8.85
C GLU A 570 11.09 2.05 9.28
N ARG A 571 12.41 1.94 9.52
CA ARG A 571 13.27 3.11 9.79
C ARG A 571 13.32 4.11 8.64
N TYR A 572 13.03 3.68 7.42
CA TYR A 572 13.02 4.51 6.22
C TYR A 572 11.64 5.06 5.88
N PHE A 573 10.78 5.22 6.89
CA PHE A 573 9.46 5.82 6.72
C PHE A 573 9.50 7.24 7.28
N ARG A 574 8.87 8.19 6.59
CA ARG A 574 8.81 9.58 7.06
C ARG A 574 7.93 9.72 8.31
N ASP A 575 6.90 8.91 8.40
CA ASP A 575 6.00 8.82 9.55
C ASP A 575 5.73 7.36 9.90
N ASN A 576 4.57 7.05 10.46
CA ASN A 576 4.24 5.69 10.89
C ASN A 576 3.85 4.78 9.72
N VAL A 577 3.31 5.34 8.64
CA VAL A 577 2.74 4.55 7.54
C VAL A 577 3.36 4.85 6.18
N HIS A 578 3.91 6.05 5.95
CA HIS A 578 4.40 6.44 4.63
C HIS A 578 5.89 6.11 4.46
N PRO A 579 6.26 5.18 3.57
CA PRO A 579 7.67 4.94 3.22
C PRO A 579 8.27 6.16 2.51
N LEU A 580 9.57 6.39 2.69
CA LEU A 580 10.32 7.35 1.88
C LEU A 580 10.41 6.87 0.41
N PRO A 581 10.79 7.76 -0.53
CA PRO A 581 11.07 7.37 -1.91
C PRO A 581 12.04 6.17 -1.99
N LEU A 582 13.10 6.22 -1.17
CA LEU A 582 14.12 5.17 -1.06
C LEU A 582 14.05 4.50 0.33
N PRO A 583 14.05 3.16 0.42
CA PRO A 583 13.97 2.20 -0.70
C PRO A 583 12.54 2.01 -1.22
N GLY A 584 11.52 2.46 -0.47
CA GLY A 584 10.17 1.91 -0.57
C GLY A 584 9.50 2.10 -1.92
N SER A 585 9.49 3.33 -2.44
CA SER A 585 8.83 3.62 -3.73
C SER A 585 9.67 3.20 -4.93
N TYR A 586 10.99 3.16 -4.79
CA TYR A 586 11.89 2.63 -5.82
C TYR A 586 11.63 1.13 -6.06
N LEU A 587 11.61 0.34 -4.98
CA LEU A 587 11.28 -1.08 -5.05
C LEU A 587 9.88 -1.31 -5.62
N TYR A 588 8.88 -0.56 -5.13
CA TYR A 588 7.51 -0.67 -5.63
C TYR A 588 7.43 -0.39 -7.13
N GLY A 589 8.09 0.67 -7.62
CA GLY A 589 8.13 1.00 -9.05
C GLY A 589 8.69 -0.14 -9.90
N ASN A 590 9.82 -0.73 -9.49
CA ASN A 590 10.41 -1.88 -10.18
C ASN A 590 9.48 -3.11 -10.17
N MET A 591 8.82 -3.40 -9.04
CA MET A 591 7.85 -4.50 -8.95
C MET A 591 6.61 -4.27 -9.83
N LEU A 592 6.06 -3.06 -9.83
CA LEU A 592 4.89 -2.69 -10.63
C LEU A 592 5.18 -2.85 -12.14
N MET A 593 6.38 -2.43 -12.57
CA MET A 593 6.81 -2.51 -13.96
C MET A 593 7.11 -3.96 -14.38
N GLN A 594 7.70 -4.77 -13.49
CA GLN A 594 7.84 -6.21 -13.71
C GLN A 594 6.48 -6.88 -13.94
N GLN A 595 5.46 -6.53 -13.15
CA GLN A 595 4.11 -7.07 -13.31
C GLN A 595 3.45 -6.64 -14.63
N LEU A 596 3.69 -5.39 -15.07
CA LEU A 596 3.21 -4.91 -16.37
C LEU A 596 3.90 -5.64 -17.53
N LYS A 597 5.22 -5.85 -17.47
CA LYS A 597 5.97 -6.62 -18.47
C LYS A 597 5.44 -8.04 -18.60
N MET A 598 5.30 -8.75 -17.48
CA MET A 598 4.78 -10.12 -17.45
C MET A 598 3.36 -10.21 -18.03
N LEU A 599 2.52 -9.19 -17.79
CA LEU A 599 1.20 -9.14 -18.40
C LEU A 599 1.30 -9.11 -19.94
N VAL A 600 2.11 -8.22 -20.49
CA VAL A 600 2.26 -8.07 -21.94
C VAL A 600 2.84 -9.34 -22.57
N GLU A 601 3.86 -9.93 -21.94
CA GLU A 601 4.47 -11.18 -22.42
C GLU A 601 3.50 -12.37 -22.40
N GLU A 602 2.60 -12.44 -21.41
CA GLU A 602 1.56 -13.48 -21.36
C GLU A 602 0.47 -13.28 -22.42
N GLU A 603 0.17 -12.05 -22.83
CA GLU A 603 -0.79 -11.75 -23.90
C GLU A 603 -0.28 -12.18 -25.28
N ASP A 604 1.04 -12.11 -25.50
CA ASP A 604 1.66 -12.52 -26.76
C ASP A 604 1.75 -14.06 -26.93
N LEU A 605 1.40 -14.82 -25.89
CA LEU A 605 1.31 -16.28 -26.00
C LEU A 605 0.05 -16.68 -26.78
N PRO A 606 0.17 -17.55 -27.80
CA PRO A 606 -1.00 -18.07 -28.50
C PRO A 606 -1.84 -18.90 -27.51
N VAL A 607 -2.99 -18.35 -27.10
CA VAL A 607 -3.96 -19.06 -26.28
C VAL A 607 -4.33 -20.35 -27.02
N PRO A 608 -4.17 -21.53 -26.42
CA PRO A 608 -4.72 -22.75 -26.98
C PRO A 608 -6.23 -22.56 -27.02
N ILE A 609 -6.78 -22.28 -28.20
CA ILE A 609 -8.21 -22.38 -28.43
C ILE A 609 -8.53 -23.85 -28.15
N GLN A 610 -9.02 -24.13 -26.94
CA GLN A 610 -9.74 -25.37 -26.70
C GLN A 610 -10.95 -25.30 -27.63
N LYS A 611 -10.79 -25.81 -28.85
CA LYS A 611 -11.91 -26.18 -29.70
C LYS A 611 -12.79 -27.02 -28.81
N GLN A 612 -13.98 -26.52 -28.49
CA GLN A 612 -15.03 -27.36 -27.93
C GLN A 612 -15.08 -28.60 -28.82
N VAL A 613 -14.65 -29.73 -28.28
CA VAL A 613 -14.89 -31.02 -28.89
C VAL A 613 -16.38 -31.23 -28.72
N VAL A 614 -17.15 -30.65 -29.65
CA VAL A 614 -18.54 -31.03 -29.87
C VAL A 614 -18.46 -32.47 -30.36
N ALA A 615 -18.48 -33.41 -29.43
CA ALA A 615 -18.65 -34.81 -29.77
C ALA A 615 -19.94 -34.92 -30.57
N PRO A 616 -19.92 -35.46 -31.80
CA PRO A 616 -21.12 -35.58 -32.59
C PRO A 616 -22.08 -36.50 -31.85
N ILE A 617 -23.25 -35.96 -31.49
CA ILE A 617 -24.40 -36.73 -31.01
C ILE A 617 -24.72 -37.73 -32.12
N ARG A 618 -24.33 -38.99 -31.95
CA ARG A 618 -24.87 -40.08 -32.77
C ARG A 618 -26.29 -40.34 -32.25
N GLY A 619 -27.26 -40.02 -33.10
CA GLY A 619 -28.67 -40.41 -32.93
C GLY A 619 -28.87 -41.93 -33.00
N PRO A 620 -30.11 -42.38 -32.76
CA PRO A 620 -30.47 -43.65 -32.12
C PRO A 620 -30.01 -44.92 -32.84
#